data_AF-A0A6C0D242-F1
#
_entry.id   AF-A0A6C0D242-F1
#
_cell.length_a   1.000
_cell.length_b   1.000
_cell.length_c   1.000
_cell.angle_alpha   90.00
_cell.angle_beta   90.00
_cell.angle_gamma   90.00
#
_symmetry.space_group_name_H-M   'P 1'
#
loop_
_entity.id
_entity.type
_entity.pdbx_description
1 polymer ?
#
loop_
_entity_poly.entity_id
_entity_poly.type
_entity_poly.pdbx_seq_one_letter_code
_entity_poly.pdbx_strand_id
1 'polypeptide(L)'
;MGRRRPPSIFRQNRGGGRRRGRNVGGDEISRKRKEIADEEVVIRNEHNKLVQEEATLRRLQAELAALLARGNSGGGGEQGSMFLALLGEIARLRNEISGCGSNLNNLQTRFNESDSKLRALNEQMQTLRGQYDTLRNEKAIVDAELQLRISEIVTLKQTIVELNAKIDGLNGIIVNLNSIIDTLNTQIGNLQQQKTFLQEQVFVNDVTNTNQLLGVSEVIDSSLNRLFAYLKSSNINPDVIYQKVNYREIEHDKLYNINKTLDVLYYCFYAAFVLIMICMGNTQKEKFLIYLMIGLVPIIYPFLFKFGNYLFGFLSSDNHGPKNAFIDINNTIFAYNV
;
A
#
# COMPACT_ATOMS: atom_id res chain seq x y z
N MET A 1 -36.39 -13.32 -1.94
CA MET A 1 -37.27 -12.13 -1.89
C MET A 1 -37.05 -11.42 -0.57
N GLY A 2 -36.56 -10.17 -0.57
CA GLY A 2 -36.25 -9.45 0.66
C GLY A 2 -35.59 -8.11 0.39
N ARG A 3 -36.25 -7.25 -0.41
CA ARG A 3 -35.76 -5.89 -0.67
C ARG A 3 -36.09 -4.99 0.53
N ARG A 4 -35.12 -4.77 1.42
CA ARG A 4 -35.20 -3.72 2.44
C ARG A 4 -34.91 -2.38 1.78
N ARG A 5 -35.89 -1.48 1.84
CA ARG A 5 -35.79 -0.08 1.39
C ARG A 5 -34.92 0.72 2.37
N PRO A 6 -34.10 1.69 1.90
CA PRO A 6 -33.41 2.63 2.79
C PRO A 6 -34.40 3.69 3.32
N PRO A 7 -34.24 4.20 4.54
CA PRO A 7 -35.05 5.32 5.02
C PRO A 7 -34.60 6.61 4.36
N SER A 8 -35.56 7.25 3.70
CA SER A 8 -35.44 8.51 3.01
C SER A 8 -35.58 9.70 3.96
N ILE A 9 -34.72 10.69 3.75
CA ILE A 9 -34.99 12.14 3.86
C ILE A 9 -34.92 12.75 5.26
N PHE A 10 -33.78 13.43 5.46
CA PHE A 10 -33.62 14.69 6.18
C PHE A 10 -34.84 15.60 5.97
N ARG A 11 -35.75 15.66 6.95
CA ARG A 11 -36.72 16.74 7.05
C ARG A 11 -36.05 17.88 7.81
N GLN A 12 -35.35 18.75 7.08
CA GLN A 12 -34.93 20.05 7.62
C GLN A 12 -36.18 20.82 8.01
N ASN A 13 -36.49 20.79 9.31
CA ASN A 13 -37.50 21.62 9.91
C ASN A 13 -36.97 23.07 9.94
N ARG A 14 -37.08 23.78 8.80
CA ARG A 14 -36.93 25.24 8.74
C ARG A 14 -38.15 25.88 9.39
N GLY A 15 -38.30 25.65 10.69
CA GLY A 15 -39.15 26.44 11.57
C GLY A 15 -38.45 27.78 11.81
N GLY A 16 -38.53 28.67 10.82
CA GLY A 16 -38.16 30.08 10.94
C GLY A 16 -39.14 30.79 11.87
N GLY A 17 -39.13 30.41 13.15
CA GLY A 17 -39.77 31.13 14.23
C GLY A 17 -39.03 32.44 14.42
N ARG A 18 -39.36 33.45 13.62
CA ARG A 18 -39.13 34.85 13.95
C ARG A 18 -39.92 35.15 15.22
N ARG A 19 -39.40 34.72 16.37
CA ARG A 19 -39.73 35.30 17.67
C ARG A 19 -39.27 36.74 17.56
N ARG A 20 -40.17 37.61 17.10
CA ARG A 20 -40.11 39.04 17.37
C ARG A 20 -40.03 39.13 18.88
N GLY A 21 -38.81 39.25 19.40
CA GLY A 21 -38.57 39.66 20.77
C GLY A 21 -39.27 41.00 20.88
N ARG A 22 -40.49 40.98 21.40
CA ARG A 22 -41.25 42.17 21.75
C ARG A 22 -40.29 42.88 22.72
N ASN A 23 -39.80 44.05 22.34
CA ASN A 23 -38.76 44.76 23.07
C ASN A 23 -39.40 45.39 24.31
N VAL A 24 -39.83 44.54 25.25
CA VAL A 24 -40.70 44.91 26.37
C VAL A 24 -40.07 46.03 27.20
N GLY A 25 -38.74 46.02 27.35
CA GLY A 25 -37.99 47.08 28.04
C GLY A 25 -37.96 48.41 27.29
N GLY A 26 -37.89 48.40 25.95
CA GLY A 26 -37.98 49.62 25.15
C GLY A 26 -39.36 50.26 25.21
N ASP A 27 -40.40 49.43 25.20
CA ASP A 27 -41.80 49.87 25.29
C ASP A 27 -42.14 50.42 26.69
N GLU A 28 -41.51 49.91 27.74
CA GLU A 28 -41.70 50.37 29.11
C GLU A 28 -40.97 51.70 29.39
N ILE A 29 -39.71 51.84 28.93
CA ILE A 29 -39.00 53.13 29.00
C ILE A 29 -39.74 54.20 28.21
N SER A 30 -40.23 53.87 27.02
CA SER A 30 -40.97 54.82 26.18
C SER A 30 -42.27 55.26 26.84
N ARG A 31 -42.99 54.33 27.48
CA ARG A 31 -44.19 54.66 28.27
C ARG A 31 -43.86 55.55 29.47
N LYS A 32 -42.80 55.25 30.22
CA LYS A 32 -42.38 56.07 31.37
C LYS A 32 -41.88 57.44 30.98
N ARG A 33 -41.15 57.58 29.87
CA ARG A 33 -40.76 58.88 29.31
C ARG A 33 -41.98 59.75 28.97
N LYS A 34 -43.02 59.12 28.41
CA LYS A 34 -44.27 59.82 28.10
C LYS A 34 -45.01 60.25 29.38
N GLU A 35 -45.12 59.36 30.37
CA GLU A 35 -45.74 59.66 31.66
C GLU A 35 -45.05 60.85 32.37
N ILE A 36 -43.71 60.88 32.36
CA ILE A 36 -42.92 62.00 32.89
C ILE A 36 -43.21 63.30 32.13
N ALA A 37 -43.22 63.26 30.80
CA ALA A 37 -43.52 64.43 29.98
C ALA A 37 -44.95 64.96 30.23
N ASP A 38 -45.92 64.07 30.40
CA ASP A 38 -47.30 64.44 30.75
C ASP A 38 -47.36 65.06 32.16
N GLU A 39 -46.66 64.49 33.15
CA GLU A 39 -46.56 65.04 34.51
C GLU A 39 -45.89 66.42 34.55
N GLU A 40 -44.83 66.66 33.75
CA GLU A 40 -44.19 67.99 33.62
C GLU A 40 -45.15 69.07 33.09
N VAL A 41 -46.04 68.70 32.18
CA VAL A 41 -47.06 69.63 31.66
C VAL A 41 -48.06 69.99 32.76
N VAL A 42 -48.50 68.99 33.55
CA VAL A 42 -49.44 69.23 34.65
C VAL A 42 -48.79 70.10 35.74
N ILE A 43 -47.53 69.83 36.12
CA ILE A 43 -46.78 70.66 37.08
C ILE A 43 -46.70 72.11 36.61
N ARG A 44 -46.38 72.34 35.33
CA ARG A 44 -46.33 73.69 34.76
C ARG A 44 -47.68 74.40 34.81
N ASN A 45 -48.77 73.69 34.52
CA ASN A 45 -50.11 74.27 34.55
C ASN A 45 -50.55 74.64 35.97
N GLU A 46 -50.33 73.77 36.96
CA GLU A 46 -50.63 74.06 38.38
C GLU A 46 -49.75 75.22 38.90
N HIS A 47 -48.48 75.27 38.50
CA HIS A 47 -47.60 76.39 38.84
C HIS A 47 -48.12 77.73 38.29
N ASN A 48 -48.54 77.75 37.01
CA ASN A 48 -49.11 78.96 36.41
C ASN A 48 -50.40 79.40 37.12
N LYS A 49 -51.25 78.45 37.54
CA LYS A 49 -52.45 78.73 38.32
C LYS A 49 -52.12 79.35 39.68
N LEU A 50 -51.14 78.79 40.42
CA LEU A 50 -50.63 79.37 41.66
C LEU A 50 -50.17 80.82 41.47
N VAL A 51 -49.39 81.07 40.43
CA VAL A 51 -48.87 82.41 40.13
C VAL A 51 -50.01 83.40 39.87
N GLN A 52 -51.09 82.97 39.19
CA GLN A 52 -52.27 83.81 38.95
C GLN A 52 -53.05 84.10 40.25
N GLU A 53 -53.31 83.07 41.07
CA GLU A 53 -54.02 83.21 42.34
C GLU A 53 -53.23 84.04 43.36
N GLU A 54 -51.90 83.92 43.38
CA GLU A 54 -51.05 84.76 44.22
C GLU A 54 -51.09 86.23 43.77
N ALA A 55 -51.12 86.48 42.45
CA ALA A 55 -51.24 87.83 41.91
C ALA A 55 -52.59 88.47 42.24
N THR A 56 -53.70 87.71 42.21
CA THR A 56 -55.03 88.23 42.62
C THR A 56 -55.08 88.50 44.12
N LEU A 57 -54.54 87.61 44.95
CA LEU A 57 -54.44 87.83 46.39
C LEU A 57 -53.67 89.10 46.73
N ARG A 58 -52.53 89.37 46.06
CA ARG A 58 -51.77 90.63 46.22
C ARG A 58 -52.58 91.87 45.83
N ARG A 59 -53.37 91.80 44.76
CA ARG A 59 -54.26 92.90 44.33
C ARG A 59 -55.36 93.18 45.35
N LEU A 60 -56.05 92.14 45.83
CA LEU A 60 -57.11 92.28 46.83
C LEU A 60 -56.56 92.78 48.18
N GLN A 61 -55.35 92.36 48.57
CA GLN A 61 -54.67 92.91 49.75
C GLN A 61 -54.37 94.41 49.61
N ALA A 62 -53.95 94.86 48.43
CA ALA A 62 -53.73 96.28 48.15
C ALA A 62 -55.05 97.08 48.18
N GLU A 63 -56.13 96.52 47.64
CA GLU A 63 -57.47 97.13 47.68
C GLU A 63 -58.01 97.23 49.12
N LEU A 64 -57.84 96.17 49.92
CA LEU A 64 -58.16 96.18 51.35
C LEU A 64 -57.40 97.28 52.09
N ALA A 65 -56.10 97.42 51.82
CA ALA A 65 -55.27 98.48 52.40
C ALA A 65 -55.75 99.89 52.00
N ALA A 66 -56.18 100.08 50.75
CA ALA A 66 -56.74 101.34 50.26
C ALA A 66 -58.09 101.68 50.91
N LEU A 67 -58.97 100.69 51.10
CA LEU A 67 -60.24 100.87 51.80
C LEU A 67 -60.04 101.20 53.29
N LEU A 68 -59.09 100.55 53.95
CA LEU A 68 -58.72 100.89 55.34
C LEU A 68 -58.23 102.34 55.45
N ALA A 69 -57.45 102.83 54.47
CA ALA A 69 -57.02 104.23 54.43
C ALA A 69 -58.19 105.20 54.20
N ARG A 70 -59.24 104.79 53.47
CA ARG A 70 -60.43 105.61 53.15
C ARG A 70 -61.52 105.59 54.23
N GLY A 71 -61.65 104.50 54.98
CA GLY A 71 -62.64 104.32 56.06
C GLY A 71 -62.46 105.23 57.27
N ASN A 72 -61.33 105.95 57.37
CA ASN A 72 -61.10 106.99 58.38
C ASN A 72 -61.95 108.27 58.18
N SER A 73 -62.84 108.32 57.16
CA SER A 73 -63.63 109.51 56.79
C SER A 73 -65.17 109.35 56.83
N GLY A 74 -65.72 108.50 57.72
CA GLY A 74 -67.09 108.67 58.23
C GLY A 74 -68.30 108.15 57.41
N GLY A 75 -68.17 107.10 56.59
CA GLY A 75 -69.30 106.49 55.84
C GLY A 75 -69.54 105.01 56.18
N GLY A 76 -70.29 104.71 57.26
CA GLY A 76 -70.23 103.44 57.99
C GLY A 76 -71.13 102.25 57.58
N GLY A 77 -71.75 102.23 56.40
CA GLY A 77 -72.69 101.14 56.02
C GLY A 77 -72.16 100.20 54.93
N GLU A 78 -72.10 100.70 53.70
CA GLU A 78 -71.76 99.91 52.51
C GLU A 78 -70.27 99.52 52.46
N GLN A 79 -69.39 100.40 52.96
CA GLN A 79 -67.94 100.13 53.02
C GLN A 79 -67.61 98.94 53.96
N GLY A 80 -68.38 98.75 55.03
CA GLY A 80 -68.20 97.62 55.95
C GLY A 80 -68.59 96.27 55.32
N SER A 81 -69.65 96.25 54.51
CA SER A 81 -70.05 95.04 53.78
C SER A 81 -69.04 94.66 52.69
N MET A 82 -68.54 95.64 51.92
CA MET A 82 -67.48 95.43 50.93
C MET A 82 -66.18 94.93 51.59
N PHE A 83 -65.82 95.48 52.75
CA PHE A 83 -64.65 95.04 53.53
C PHE A 83 -64.76 93.58 53.99
N LEU A 84 -65.92 93.17 54.53
CA LEU A 84 -66.15 91.78 54.93
C LEU A 84 -66.13 90.81 53.75
N ALA A 85 -66.67 91.22 52.59
CA ALA A 85 -66.62 90.42 51.37
C ALA A 85 -65.17 90.21 50.86
N LEU A 86 -64.36 91.27 50.86
CA LEU A 86 -62.94 91.21 50.51
C LEU A 86 -62.13 90.29 51.45
N LEU A 87 -62.39 90.34 52.75
CA LEU A 87 -61.76 89.43 53.71
C LEU A 87 -62.13 87.97 53.46
N GLY A 88 -63.41 87.70 53.14
CA GLY A 88 -63.86 86.36 52.77
C GLY A 88 -63.14 85.83 51.52
N GLU A 89 -62.99 86.68 50.50
CA GLU A 89 -62.32 86.29 49.25
C GLU A 89 -60.81 86.09 49.44
N ILE A 90 -60.14 86.94 50.24
CA ILE A 90 -58.73 86.74 50.60
C ILE A 90 -58.53 85.43 51.36
N ALA A 91 -59.43 85.09 52.29
CA ALA A 91 -59.38 83.82 53.01
C ALA A 91 -59.59 82.62 52.07
N ARG A 92 -60.53 82.72 51.12
CA ARG A 92 -60.77 81.69 50.09
C ARG A 92 -59.53 81.48 49.22
N LEU A 93 -58.96 82.55 48.66
CA LEU A 93 -57.76 82.47 47.82
C LEU A 93 -56.55 81.94 48.58
N ARG A 94 -56.38 82.30 49.86
CA ARG A 94 -55.30 81.74 50.68
C ARG A 94 -55.42 80.22 50.84
N ASN A 95 -56.64 79.71 51.02
CA ASN A 95 -56.88 78.27 51.10
C ASN A 95 -56.62 77.58 49.75
N GLU A 96 -57.01 78.21 48.63
CA GLU A 96 -56.74 77.70 47.27
C GLU A 96 -55.24 77.64 46.96
N ILE A 97 -54.50 78.70 47.25
CA ILE A 97 -53.03 78.75 47.10
C ILE A 97 -52.36 77.66 47.95
N SER A 98 -52.81 77.48 49.20
CA SER A 98 -52.28 76.42 50.08
C SER A 98 -52.53 75.02 49.50
N GLY A 99 -53.74 74.77 49.01
CA GLY A 99 -54.13 73.51 48.37
C GLY A 99 -53.33 73.24 47.09
N CYS A 100 -53.19 74.24 46.22
CA CYS A 100 -52.43 74.11 44.99
C CYS A 100 -50.91 73.96 45.27
N GLY A 101 -50.40 74.60 46.33
CA GLY A 101 -49.02 74.39 46.80
C GLY A 101 -48.76 72.95 47.28
N SER A 102 -49.71 72.35 48.01
CA SER A 102 -49.63 70.94 48.41
C SER A 102 -49.69 70.00 47.21
N ASN A 103 -50.54 70.28 46.23
CA ASN A 103 -50.59 69.50 44.99
C ASN A 103 -49.26 69.56 44.23
N LEU A 104 -48.68 70.76 44.08
CA LEU A 104 -47.41 70.94 43.39
C LEU A 104 -46.28 70.14 44.06
N ASN A 105 -46.21 70.14 45.39
CA ASN A 105 -45.24 69.33 46.14
C ASN A 105 -45.44 67.82 45.92
N ASN A 106 -46.68 67.36 45.88
CA ASN A 106 -47.00 65.95 45.61
C ASN A 106 -46.61 65.54 44.19
N LEU A 107 -46.91 66.38 43.19
CA LEU A 107 -46.51 66.11 41.80
C LEU A 107 -44.99 66.12 41.65
N GLN A 108 -44.29 67.05 42.30
CA GLN A 108 -42.82 67.11 42.26
C GLN A 108 -42.19 65.84 42.84
N THR A 109 -42.75 65.32 43.94
CA THR A 109 -42.30 64.05 44.54
C THR A 109 -42.46 62.89 43.56
N ARG A 110 -43.65 62.76 42.94
CA ARG A 110 -43.93 61.71 41.95
C ARG A 110 -43.02 61.80 40.73
N PHE A 111 -42.75 63.01 40.25
CA PHE A 111 -41.83 63.25 39.14
C PHE A 111 -40.41 62.76 39.48
N ASN A 112 -39.89 63.12 40.66
CA ASN A 112 -38.56 62.70 41.10
C ASN A 112 -38.44 61.17 41.24
N GLU A 113 -39.50 60.51 41.74
CA GLU A 113 -39.56 59.04 41.81
C GLU A 113 -39.56 58.39 40.43
N SER A 114 -40.34 58.94 39.48
CA SER A 114 -40.40 58.46 38.10
C SER A 114 -39.05 58.64 37.38
N ASP A 115 -38.37 59.78 37.54
CA ASP A 115 -37.02 60.01 36.97
C ASP A 115 -36.00 59.02 37.54
N SER A 116 -36.03 58.79 38.85
CA SER A 116 -35.14 57.82 39.50
C SER A 116 -35.33 56.40 38.96
N LYS A 117 -36.58 55.96 38.77
CA LYS A 117 -36.90 54.66 38.16
C LYS A 117 -36.41 54.56 36.72
N LEU A 118 -36.54 55.64 35.95
CA LEU A 118 -36.08 55.69 34.56
C LEU A 118 -34.55 55.55 34.47
N ARG A 119 -33.80 56.21 35.37
CA ARG A 119 -32.33 56.06 35.45
C ARG A 119 -31.93 54.63 35.76
N ALA A 120 -32.54 54.01 36.78
CA ALA A 120 -32.27 52.62 37.14
C ALA A 120 -32.57 51.65 35.99
N LEU A 121 -33.68 51.86 35.26
CA LEU A 121 -34.04 51.03 34.12
C LEU A 121 -33.07 51.19 32.94
N ASN A 122 -32.56 52.41 32.71
CA ASN A 122 -31.51 52.65 31.71
C ASN A 122 -30.21 51.93 32.07
N GLU A 123 -29.78 51.97 33.34
CA GLU A 123 -28.59 51.26 33.80
C GLU A 123 -28.72 49.75 33.59
N GLN A 124 -29.85 49.16 34.01
CA GLN A 124 -30.13 47.74 33.77
C GLN A 124 -30.09 47.39 32.27
N MET A 125 -30.63 48.25 31.41
CA MET A 125 -30.60 48.05 29.95
C MET A 125 -29.16 48.09 29.41
N GLN A 126 -28.30 48.97 29.92
CA GLN A 126 -26.89 49.01 29.52
C GLN A 126 -26.15 47.75 29.97
N THR A 127 -26.38 47.29 31.20
CA THR A 127 -25.81 46.03 31.71
C THR A 127 -26.24 44.83 30.87
N LEU A 128 -27.54 44.72 30.57
CA LEU A 128 -28.09 43.65 29.72
C LEU A 128 -27.52 43.68 28.29
N ARG A 129 -27.30 44.87 27.72
CA ARG A 129 -26.62 44.99 26.41
C ARG A 129 -25.18 44.48 26.49
N GLY A 130 -24.44 44.86 27.52
CA GLY A 130 -23.08 44.36 27.74
C GLY A 130 -23.03 42.84 27.87
N GLN A 131 -23.93 42.26 28.66
CA GLN A 131 -24.05 40.80 28.79
C GLN A 131 -24.39 40.12 27.45
N TYR A 132 -25.30 40.72 26.67
CA TYR A 132 -25.65 40.22 25.34
C TYR A 132 -24.45 40.22 24.38
N ASP A 133 -23.66 41.30 24.38
CA ASP A 133 -22.48 41.40 23.53
C ASP A 133 -21.39 40.39 23.94
N THR A 134 -21.19 40.19 25.25
CA THR A 134 -20.29 39.14 25.76
C THR A 134 -20.74 37.74 25.31
N LEU A 135 -22.02 37.39 25.54
CA LEU A 135 -22.58 36.10 25.14
C LEU A 135 -22.50 35.89 23.61
N ARG A 136 -22.71 36.94 22.84
CA ARG A 136 -22.59 36.90 21.38
C ARG A 136 -21.15 36.60 20.95
N ASN A 137 -20.16 37.20 21.59
CA ASN A 137 -18.75 36.96 21.32
C ASN A 137 -18.33 35.55 21.74
N GLU A 138 -18.73 35.09 22.92
CA GLU A 138 -18.50 33.71 23.38
C GLU A 138 -19.09 32.69 22.40
N LYS A 139 -20.32 32.91 21.95
CA LYS A 139 -20.94 32.07 20.92
C LYS A 139 -20.12 32.04 19.64
N ALA A 140 -19.61 33.17 19.17
CA ALA A 140 -18.78 33.23 17.96
C ALA A 140 -17.47 32.45 18.12
N ILE A 141 -16.85 32.49 19.30
CA ILE A 141 -15.65 31.71 19.62
C ILE A 141 -15.96 30.21 19.59
N VAL A 142 -17.03 29.79 20.26
CA VAL A 142 -17.47 28.39 20.28
C VAL A 142 -17.81 27.88 18.87
N ASP A 143 -18.50 28.69 18.06
CA ASP A 143 -18.81 28.34 16.68
C ASP A 143 -17.52 28.15 15.84
N ALA A 144 -16.51 29.00 16.05
CA ALA A 144 -15.21 28.87 15.37
C ALA A 144 -14.44 27.61 15.80
N GLU A 145 -14.42 27.31 17.11
CA GLU A 145 -13.80 26.09 17.62
C GLU A 145 -14.50 24.85 17.07
N LEU A 146 -15.84 24.85 17.01
CA LEU A 146 -16.61 23.75 16.44
C LEU A 146 -16.24 23.50 14.97
N GLN A 147 -16.08 24.56 14.15
CA GLN A 147 -15.65 24.42 12.76
C GLN A 147 -14.24 23.83 12.66
N LEU A 148 -13.32 24.25 13.53
CA LEU A 148 -11.97 23.68 13.59
C LEU A 148 -12.02 22.19 13.93
N ARG A 149 -12.78 21.78 14.95
CA ARG A 149 -12.96 20.36 15.30
C ARG A 149 -13.60 19.54 14.19
N ILE A 150 -14.59 20.10 13.48
CA ILE A 150 -15.18 19.45 12.30
C ILE A 150 -14.11 19.21 11.24
N SER A 151 -13.25 20.20 10.97
CA SER A 151 -12.17 20.05 9.98
C SER A 151 -11.15 18.98 10.39
N GLU A 152 -10.75 18.92 11.66
CA GLU A 152 -9.87 17.86 12.20
C GLU A 152 -10.49 16.46 12.00
N ILE A 153 -11.78 16.30 12.30
CA ILE A 153 -12.50 15.03 12.11
C ILE A 153 -12.51 14.61 10.64
N VAL A 154 -12.69 15.55 9.71
CA VAL A 154 -12.66 15.26 8.26
C VAL A 154 -11.28 14.75 7.84
N THR A 155 -10.21 15.43 8.27
CA THR A 155 -8.83 15.01 7.99
C THR A 155 -8.54 13.63 8.56
N LEU A 156 -8.91 13.37 9.83
CA LEU A 156 -8.72 12.06 10.45
C LEU A 156 -9.46 10.94 9.70
N LYS A 157 -10.68 11.21 9.23
CA LYS A 157 -11.43 10.25 8.41
C LYS A 157 -10.73 9.95 7.09
N GLN A 158 -10.14 10.94 6.44
CA GLN A 158 -9.35 10.73 5.23
C GLN A 158 -8.11 9.87 5.51
N THR A 159 -7.37 10.15 6.59
CA THR A 159 -6.24 9.32 7.00
C THR A 159 -6.65 7.87 7.26
N ILE A 160 -7.79 7.62 7.91
CA ILE A 160 -8.30 6.26 8.13
C ILE A 160 -8.58 5.55 6.79
N VAL A 161 -9.19 6.24 5.83
CA VAL A 161 -9.46 5.67 4.50
C VAL A 161 -8.16 5.29 3.79
N GLU A 162 -7.15 6.17 3.83
CA GLU A 162 -5.84 5.89 3.23
C GLU A 162 -5.11 4.72 3.89
N LEU A 163 -5.17 4.63 5.23
CA LEU A 163 -4.58 3.52 5.98
C LEU A 163 -5.27 2.19 5.67
N ASN A 164 -6.61 2.18 5.57
CA ASN A 164 -7.35 0.99 5.17
C ASN A 164 -6.97 0.53 3.76
N ALA A 165 -6.86 1.47 2.80
CA ALA A 165 -6.41 1.12 1.46
C ALA A 165 -4.99 0.53 1.43
N LYS A 166 -4.08 1.02 2.28
CA LYS A 166 -2.74 0.42 2.45
C LYS A 166 -2.81 -0.99 3.03
N ILE A 167 -3.65 -1.21 4.05
CA ILE A 167 -3.86 -2.55 4.64
C ILE A 167 -4.38 -3.52 3.58
N ASP A 168 -5.38 -3.11 2.79
CA ASP A 168 -5.93 -3.94 1.71
C ASP A 168 -4.87 -4.28 0.66
N GLY A 169 -4.03 -3.31 0.29
CA GLY A 169 -2.89 -3.53 -0.61
C GLY A 169 -1.88 -4.54 -0.06
N LEU A 170 -1.50 -4.42 1.22
CA LEU A 170 -0.60 -5.36 1.89
C LEU A 170 -1.21 -6.77 1.99
N ASN A 171 -2.51 -6.88 2.30
CA ASN A 171 -3.21 -8.16 2.32
C ASN A 171 -3.21 -8.82 0.93
N GLY A 172 -3.38 -8.06 -0.14
CA GLY A 172 -3.25 -8.56 -1.51
C GLY A 172 -1.86 -9.13 -1.80
N ILE A 173 -0.80 -8.46 -1.33
CA ILE A 173 0.58 -8.95 -1.45
C ILE A 173 0.76 -10.28 -0.69
N ILE A 174 0.26 -10.37 0.55
CA ILE A 174 0.33 -11.60 1.36
C ILE A 174 -0.36 -12.76 0.65
N VAL A 175 -1.56 -12.56 0.09
CA VAL A 175 -2.28 -13.59 -0.65
C VAL A 175 -1.47 -14.07 -1.86
N ASN A 176 -0.85 -13.15 -2.62
CA ASN A 176 0.00 -13.52 -3.75
C ASN A 176 1.23 -14.33 -3.29
N LEU A 177 1.93 -13.87 -2.25
CA LEU A 177 3.08 -14.60 -1.70
C LEU A 177 2.71 -16.00 -1.22
N ASN A 178 1.57 -16.16 -0.57
CA ASN A 178 1.07 -17.49 -0.18
C ASN A 178 0.80 -18.39 -1.39
N SER A 179 0.19 -17.85 -2.46
CA SER A 179 -0.02 -18.60 -3.70
C SER A 179 1.31 -19.04 -4.36
N ILE A 180 2.35 -18.20 -4.28
CA ILE A 180 3.70 -18.54 -4.77
C ILE A 180 4.28 -19.67 -3.91
N ILE A 181 4.16 -19.58 -2.58
CA ILE A 181 4.62 -20.62 -1.66
C ILE A 181 3.92 -21.96 -1.95
N ASP A 182 2.60 -21.97 -2.15
CA ASP A 182 1.85 -23.19 -2.48
C ASP A 182 2.31 -23.82 -3.81
N THR A 183 2.59 -22.97 -4.81
CA THR A 183 3.12 -23.41 -6.10
C THR A 183 4.50 -24.06 -5.93
N LEU A 184 5.40 -23.41 -5.17
CA LEU A 184 6.74 -23.93 -4.90
C LEU A 184 6.68 -25.23 -4.09
N ASN A 185 5.81 -25.35 -3.10
CA ASN A 185 5.61 -26.58 -2.34
C ASN A 185 5.13 -27.73 -3.23
N THR A 186 4.22 -27.45 -4.17
CA THR A 186 3.78 -28.44 -5.16
C THR A 186 4.94 -28.91 -6.04
N GLN A 187 5.77 -27.98 -6.52
CA GLN A 187 6.96 -28.32 -7.31
C GLN A 187 7.96 -29.16 -6.53
N ILE A 188 8.21 -28.82 -5.25
CA ILE A 188 9.06 -29.60 -4.34
C ILE A 188 8.52 -31.03 -4.19
N GLY A 189 7.20 -31.19 -3.97
CA GLY A 189 6.56 -32.50 -3.89
C GLY A 189 6.76 -33.34 -5.14
N ASN A 190 6.58 -32.74 -6.32
CA ASN A 190 6.80 -33.42 -7.61
C ASN A 190 8.26 -33.85 -7.79
N LEU A 191 9.22 -32.98 -7.46
CA LEU A 191 10.66 -33.29 -7.54
C LEU A 191 11.05 -34.41 -6.56
N GLN A 192 10.46 -34.44 -5.37
CA GLN A 192 10.67 -35.52 -4.41
C GLN A 192 10.16 -36.86 -4.95
N GLN A 193 8.97 -36.89 -5.56
CA GLN A 193 8.43 -38.09 -6.20
C GLN A 193 9.30 -38.57 -7.37
N GLN A 194 9.78 -37.64 -8.20
CA GLN A 194 10.68 -37.97 -9.29
C GLN A 194 12.00 -38.55 -8.76
N LYS A 195 12.55 -37.97 -7.68
CA LYS A 195 13.74 -38.50 -7.02
C LYS A 195 13.52 -39.92 -6.53
N THR A 196 12.41 -40.20 -5.82
CA THR A 196 12.13 -41.54 -5.31
C THR A 196 11.97 -42.55 -6.45
N PHE A 197 11.29 -42.16 -7.53
CA PHE A 197 11.12 -43.01 -8.71
C PHE A 197 12.46 -43.34 -9.39
N LEU A 198 13.33 -42.33 -9.56
CA LEU A 198 14.67 -42.56 -10.12
C LEU A 198 15.54 -43.44 -9.20
N GLN A 199 15.44 -43.27 -7.88
CA GLN A 199 16.14 -44.12 -6.91
C GLN A 199 15.67 -45.58 -7.01
N GLU A 200 14.37 -45.81 -7.16
CA GLU A 200 13.81 -47.15 -7.36
C GLU A 200 14.28 -47.76 -8.68
N GLN A 201 14.30 -47.00 -9.78
CA GLN A 201 14.85 -47.49 -11.06
C GLN A 201 16.32 -47.88 -10.96
N VAL A 202 17.15 -47.08 -10.30
CA VAL A 202 18.58 -47.39 -10.10
C VAL A 202 18.72 -48.69 -9.30
N PHE A 203 17.96 -48.85 -8.21
CA PHE A 203 17.98 -50.07 -7.42
C PHE A 203 17.58 -51.32 -8.23
N VAL A 204 16.50 -51.23 -9.01
CA VAL A 204 16.05 -52.33 -9.88
C VAL A 204 17.12 -52.68 -10.93
N ASN A 205 17.75 -51.67 -11.54
CA ASN A 205 18.82 -51.88 -12.51
C ASN A 205 20.05 -52.55 -11.87
N ASP A 206 20.46 -52.13 -10.68
CA ASP A 206 21.58 -52.73 -9.95
C ASP A 206 21.31 -54.21 -9.61
N VAL A 207 20.09 -54.53 -9.13
CA VAL A 207 19.66 -55.92 -8.88
C VAL A 207 19.62 -56.75 -10.16
N THR A 208 19.15 -56.17 -11.27
CA THR A 208 19.07 -56.87 -12.56
C THR A 208 20.47 -57.18 -13.11
N ASN A 209 21.37 -56.20 -13.07
CA ASN A 209 22.75 -56.36 -13.52
C ASN A 209 23.50 -57.41 -12.69
N THR A 210 23.33 -57.39 -11.36
CA THR A 210 23.95 -58.41 -10.48
C THR A 210 23.42 -59.81 -10.76
N ASN A 211 22.12 -59.99 -10.97
CA ASN A 211 21.55 -61.28 -11.34
C ASN A 211 22.05 -61.78 -12.71
N GLN A 212 22.18 -60.87 -13.70
CA GLN A 212 22.75 -61.21 -15.01
C GLN A 212 24.22 -61.67 -14.88
N LEU A 213 25.03 -60.97 -14.08
CA LEU A 213 26.42 -61.35 -13.77
C LEU A 213 26.52 -62.72 -13.09
N LEU A 214 25.65 -63.01 -12.12
CA LEU A 214 25.57 -64.32 -11.47
C LEU A 214 25.22 -65.43 -12.47
N GLY A 215 24.23 -65.19 -13.33
CA GLY A 215 23.87 -66.15 -14.40
C GLY A 215 25.01 -66.40 -15.38
N VAL A 216 25.76 -65.37 -15.75
CA VAL A 216 26.97 -65.52 -16.58
C VAL A 216 28.04 -66.36 -15.86
N SER A 217 28.24 -66.14 -14.56
CA SER A 217 29.17 -66.95 -13.75
C SER A 217 28.80 -68.42 -13.74
N GLU A 218 27.52 -68.76 -13.51
CA GLU A 218 27.05 -70.15 -13.51
C GLU A 218 27.24 -70.82 -14.88
N VAL A 219 26.99 -70.10 -15.97
CA VAL A 219 27.24 -70.60 -17.34
C VAL A 219 28.73 -70.85 -17.57
N ILE A 220 29.61 -69.94 -17.13
CA ILE A 220 31.07 -70.12 -17.22
C ILE A 220 31.50 -71.35 -16.41
N ASP A 221 31.05 -71.49 -15.16
CA ASP A 221 31.39 -72.62 -14.29
C ASP A 221 30.94 -73.96 -14.90
N SER A 222 29.71 -74.00 -15.45
CA SER A 222 29.21 -75.19 -16.14
C SER A 222 30.03 -75.54 -17.40
N SER A 223 30.47 -74.52 -18.14
CA SER A 223 31.27 -74.67 -19.35
C SER A 223 32.69 -75.14 -19.04
N LEU A 224 33.31 -74.59 -17.99
CA LEU A 224 34.60 -75.04 -17.48
C LEU A 224 34.52 -76.48 -16.97
N ASN A 225 33.48 -76.84 -16.21
CA ASN A 225 33.28 -78.21 -15.75
C ASN A 225 33.10 -79.20 -16.92
N ARG A 226 32.36 -78.82 -17.97
CA ARG A 226 32.27 -79.62 -19.21
C ARG A 226 33.62 -79.75 -19.89
N LEU A 227 34.39 -78.66 -20.01
CA LEU A 227 35.74 -78.68 -20.58
C LEU A 227 36.67 -79.62 -19.79
N PHE A 228 36.67 -79.53 -18.45
CA PHE A 228 37.46 -80.41 -17.59
C PHE A 228 37.02 -81.87 -17.70
N ALA A 229 35.71 -82.14 -17.80
CA ALA A 229 35.20 -83.50 -18.03
C ALA A 229 35.67 -84.05 -19.40
N TYR A 230 35.64 -83.22 -20.45
CA TYR A 230 36.18 -83.57 -21.76
C TYR A 230 37.67 -83.90 -21.66
N LEU A 231 38.47 -83.02 -21.05
CA LEU A 231 39.90 -83.21 -20.85
C LEU A 231 40.22 -84.48 -20.05
N LYS A 232 39.40 -84.83 -19.06
CA LYS A 232 39.57 -86.05 -18.25
C LYS A 232 39.16 -87.33 -18.99
N SER A 233 38.19 -87.25 -19.91
CA SER A 233 37.69 -88.39 -20.70
C SER A 233 38.58 -88.72 -21.91
N SER A 234 39.24 -87.71 -22.46
CA SER A 234 40.24 -87.88 -23.48
C SER A 234 41.55 -88.27 -22.80
N ASN A 235 42.03 -89.50 -22.99
CA ASN A 235 43.31 -90.01 -22.50
C ASN A 235 44.49 -89.28 -23.19
N ILE A 236 44.52 -87.96 -23.10
CA ILE A 236 45.49 -87.08 -23.73
C ILE A 236 46.48 -86.66 -22.66
N ASN A 237 47.69 -87.19 -22.78
CA ASN A 237 48.81 -86.87 -21.91
C ASN A 237 49.09 -85.35 -21.97
N PRO A 238 48.91 -84.58 -20.88
CA PRO A 238 49.04 -83.12 -20.87
C PRO A 238 50.42 -82.62 -21.31
N ASP A 239 51.47 -83.46 -21.18
CA ASP A 239 52.82 -83.15 -21.63
C ASP A 239 52.93 -82.97 -23.16
N VAL A 240 52.10 -83.68 -23.94
CA VAL A 240 52.14 -83.59 -25.41
C VAL A 240 51.47 -82.30 -25.91
N ILE A 241 50.46 -81.81 -25.19
CA ILE A 241 49.83 -80.52 -25.49
C ILE A 241 50.75 -79.37 -25.08
N TYR A 242 51.38 -79.46 -23.89
CA TYR A 242 52.30 -78.42 -23.41
C TYR A 242 53.53 -78.30 -24.33
N GLN A 243 54.07 -79.41 -24.82
CA GLN A 243 55.14 -79.37 -25.83
C GLN A 243 54.68 -78.78 -27.17
N LYS A 244 53.44 -79.03 -27.61
CA LYS A 244 52.89 -78.47 -28.86
C LYS A 244 52.52 -76.98 -28.79
N VAL A 245 52.23 -76.46 -27.59
CA VAL A 245 51.98 -75.03 -27.37
C VAL A 245 53.32 -74.29 -27.26
N ASN A 246 54.27 -74.83 -26.49
CA ASN A 246 55.59 -74.24 -26.33
C ASN A 246 56.39 -74.21 -27.65
N TYR A 247 56.28 -75.25 -28.49
CA TYR A 247 56.87 -75.21 -29.84
C TYR A 247 56.25 -74.12 -30.73
N ARG A 248 54.94 -73.85 -30.59
CA ARG A 248 54.22 -72.86 -31.40
C ARG A 248 54.51 -71.42 -30.99
N GLU A 249 54.70 -71.15 -29.69
CA GLU A 249 55.15 -69.84 -29.22
C GLU A 249 56.59 -69.55 -29.67
N ILE A 250 57.49 -70.53 -29.53
CA ILE A 250 58.89 -70.38 -29.98
C ILE A 250 58.98 -70.16 -31.50
N GLU A 251 58.13 -70.84 -32.29
CA GLU A 251 58.07 -70.64 -33.74
C GLU A 251 57.47 -69.28 -34.12
N HIS A 252 56.40 -68.86 -33.43
CA HIS A 252 55.79 -67.54 -33.65
C HIS A 252 56.74 -66.40 -33.28
N ASP A 253 57.50 -66.51 -32.18
CA ASP A 253 58.50 -65.53 -31.80
C ASP A 253 59.67 -65.48 -32.79
N LYS A 254 60.08 -66.64 -33.33
CA LYS A 254 61.09 -66.68 -34.40
C LYS A 254 60.57 -66.00 -35.67
N LEU A 255 59.35 -66.30 -36.11
CA LEU A 255 58.74 -65.69 -37.29
C LEU A 255 58.51 -64.18 -37.12
N TYR A 256 58.03 -63.76 -35.94
CA TYR A 256 57.86 -62.35 -35.62
C TYR A 256 59.19 -61.60 -35.63
N ASN A 257 60.24 -62.17 -35.04
CA ASN A 257 61.57 -61.55 -35.03
C ASN A 257 62.20 -61.52 -36.43
N ILE A 258 62.03 -62.56 -37.25
CA ILE A 258 62.48 -62.57 -38.64
C ILE A 258 61.76 -61.49 -39.44
N ASN A 259 60.43 -61.41 -39.33
CA ASN A 259 59.64 -60.44 -40.07
C ASN A 259 59.96 -59.00 -39.65
N LYS A 260 60.11 -58.76 -38.35
CA LYS A 260 60.56 -57.47 -37.81
C LYS A 260 61.97 -57.11 -38.29
N THR A 261 62.87 -58.08 -38.37
CA THR A 261 64.24 -57.86 -38.89
C THR A 261 64.21 -57.51 -40.38
N LEU A 262 63.39 -58.21 -41.16
CA LEU A 262 63.16 -57.92 -42.58
C LEU A 262 62.57 -56.53 -42.81
N ASP A 263 61.59 -56.12 -42.01
CA ASP A 263 61.00 -54.79 -42.08
C ASP A 263 62.05 -53.70 -41.80
N VAL A 264 62.82 -53.86 -40.72
CA VAL A 264 63.91 -52.92 -40.39
C VAL A 264 64.95 -52.86 -41.51
N LEU A 265 65.38 -54.00 -42.03
CA LEU A 265 66.36 -54.09 -43.13
C LEU A 265 65.82 -53.41 -44.40
N TYR A 266 64.55 -53.63 -44.74
CA TYR A 266 63.88 -53.00 -45.87
C TYR A 266 63.88 -51.47 -45.74
N TYR A 267 63.49 -50.93 -44.58
CA TYR A 267 63.50 -49.48 -44.37
C TYR A 267 64.91 -48.90 -44.32
N CYS A 268 65.91 -49.64 -43.80
CA CYS A 268 67.31 -49.23 -43.86
C CYS A 268 67.81 -49.14 -45.30
N PHE A 269 67.52 -50.14 -46.15
CA PHE A 269 67.87 -50.08 -47.57
C PHE A 269 67.15 -48.97 -48.31
N TYR A 270 65.87 -48.78 -48.03
CA TYR A 270 65.10 -47.68 -48.59
C TYR A 270 65.68 -46.32 -48.19
N ALA A 271 66.00 -46.12 -46.91
CA ALA A 271 66.62 -44.90 -46.42
C ALA A 271 67.99 -44.66 -47.06
N ALA A 272 68.84 -45.69 -47.16
CA ALA A 272 70.13 -45.61 -47.85
C ALA A 272 69.97 -45.27 -49.33
N PHE A 273 68.98 -45.86 -50.01
CA PHE A 273 68.66 -45.56 -51.41
C PHE A 273 68.21 -44.11 -51.59
N VAL A 274 67.31 -43.61 -50.73
CA VAL A 274 66.90 -42.21 -50.72
C VAL A 274 68.09 -41.27 -50.45
N LEU A 275 68.99 -41.64 -49.53
CA LEU A 275 70.20 -40.88 -49.23
C LEU A 275 71.16 -40.82 -50.44
N ILE A 276 71.38 -41.94 -51.12
CA ILE A 276 72.17 -41.98 -52.37
C ILE A 276 71.55 -41.07 -53.43
N MET A 277 70.22 -41.10 -53.56
CA MET A 277 69.49 -40.27 -54.52
C MET A 277 69.60 -38.77 -54.21
N ILE A 278 69.60 -38.39 -52.93
CA ILE A 278 69.85 -37.02 -52.49
C ILE A 278 71.31 -36.62 -52.77
N CYS A 279 72.26 -37.49 -52.42
CA CYS A 279 73.70 -37.23 -52.60
C CYS A 279 74.13 -37.14 -54.06
N MET A 280 73.47 -37.85 -54.99
CA MET A 280 73.78 -37.79 -56.42
C MET A 280 73.31 -36.49 -57.09
N GLY A 281 72.61 -35.59 -56.37
CA GLY A 281 72.54 -34.15 -56.66
C GLY A 281 72.00 -33.73 -58.04
N ASN A 282 71.42 -34.64 -58.81
CA ASN A 282 70.96 -34.39 -60.18
C ASN A 282 69.43 -34.49 -60.27
N THR A 283 68.74 -33.70 -59.45
CA THR A 283 67.28 -33.54 -59.48
C THR A 283 66.88 -32.62 -60.63
N GLN A 284 67.11 -33.07 -61.86
CA GLN A 284 66.51 -32.41 -63.02
C GLN A 284 64.99 -32.51 -62.92
N LYS A 285 64.30 -31.37 -63.10
CA LYS A 285 62.85 -31.22 -62.88
C LYS A 285 62.00 -32.23 -63.68
N GLU A 286 62.52 -32.76 -64.77
CA GLU A 286 61.82 -33.73 -65.62
C GLU A 286 61.64 -35.12 -64.97
N LYS A 287 62.47 -35.49 -63.98
CA LYS A 287 62.40 -36.80 -63.30
C LYS A 287 61.70 -36.75 -61.94
N PHE A 288 61.16 -35.60 -61.55
CA PHE A 288 60.48 -35.41 -60.25
C PHE A 288 59.34 -36.40 -60.03
N LEU A 289 58.56 -36.72 -61.08
CA LEU A 289 57.43 -37.64 -60.98
C LEU A 289 57.87 -39.08 -60.67
N ILE A 290 59.02 -39.51 -61.17
CA ILE A 290 59.58 -40.83 -60.87
C ILE A 290 60.04 -40.89 -59.40
N TYR A 291 60.65 -39.82 -58.89
CA TYR A 291 61.04 -39.73 -57.48
C TYR A 291 59.83 -39.67 -56.54
N LEU A 292 58.76 -38.98 -56.93
CA LEU A 292 57.49 -38.97 -56.21
C LEU A 292 56.87 -40.37 -56.14
N MET A 293 56.86 -41.10 -57.26
CA MET A 293 56.35 -42.48 -57.31
C MET A 293 57.18 -43.43 -56.44
N ILE A 294 58.51 -43.35 -56.50
CA ILE A 294 59.41 -44.14 -55.62
C ILE A 294 59.18 -43.79 -54.14
N GLY A 295 58.97 -42.50 -53.84
CA GLY A 295 58.63 -42.01 -52.50
C GLY A 295 57.33 -42.58 -51.92
N LEU A 296 56.38 -42.88 -52.80
CA LEU A 296 55.07 -43.46 -52.45
C LEU A 296 55.10 -44.99 -52.30
N VAL A 297 56.13 -45.68 -52.83
CA VAL A 297 56.22 -47.14 -52.79
C VAL A 297 56.07 -47.72 -51.37
N PRO A 298 56.72 -47.19 -50.30
CA PRO A 298 56.56 -47.74 -48.96
C PRO A 298 55.14 -47.58 -48.39
N ILE A 299 54.41 -46.54 -48.82
CA ILE A 299 53.03 -46.27 -48.39
C ILE A 299 52.05 -47.21 -49.10
N ILE A 300 52.30 -47.48 -50.38
CA ILE A 300 51.44 -48.34 -51.20
C ILE A 300 51.77 -49.83 -50.99
N TYR A 301 53.00 -50.17 -50.61
CA TYR A 301 53.47 -51.56 -50.47
C TYR A 301 52.58 -52.45 -49.58
N PRO A 302 52.13 -52.05 -48.37
CA PRO A 302 51.24 -52.88 -47.56
C PRO A 302 49.91 -53.18 -48.26
N PHE A 303 49.41 -52.24 -49.07
CA PHE A 303 48.18 -52.41 -49.84
C PHE A 303 48.40 -53.30 -51.05
N LEU A 304 49.52 -53.12 -51.79
CA LEU A 304 49.90 -53.99 -52.91
C LEU A 304 50.16 -55.43 -52.46
N PHE A 305 50.76 -55.64 -51.29
CA PHE A 305 50.99 -56.96 -50.74
C PHE A 305 49.66 -57.65 -50.35
N LYS A 306 48.76 -56.93 -49.68
CA LYS A 306 47.40 -57.44 -49.37
C LYS A 306 46.62 -57.75 -50.64
N PHE A 307 46.68 -56.87 -51.64
CA PHE A 307 46.03 -57.07 -52.93
C PHE A 307 46.63 -58.26 -53.69
N GLY A 308 47.95 -58.41 -53.68
CA GLY A 308 48.66 -59.54 -54.27
C GLY A 308 48.27 -60.87 -53.62
N ASN A 309 48.20 -60.95 -52.29
CA ASN A 309 47.71 -62.14 -51.59
C ASN A 309 46.24 -62.45 -51.93
N TYR A 310 45.40 -61.42 -52.05
CA TYR A 310 44.02 -61.59 -52.48
C TYR A 310 43.91 -62.13 -53.91
N LEU A 311 44.70 -61.57 -54.84
CA LEU A 311 44.72 -61.99 -56.25
C LEU A 311 45.34 -63.38 -56.43
N PHE A 312 46.40 -63.70 -55.68
CA PHE A 312 47.04 -65.01 -55.68
C PHE A 312 46.11 -66.08 -55.07
N GLY A 313 45.35 -65.74 -54.02
CA GLY A 313 44.29 -66.60 -53.48
C GLY A 313 43.13 -66.81 -54.46
N PHE A 314 42.84 -65.81 -55.31
CA PHE A 314 41.85 -65.92 -56.38
C PHE A 314 42.33 -66.79 -57.56
N LEU A 315 43.62 -66.71 -57.92
CA LEU A 315 44.20 -67.45 -59.06
C LEU A 315 44.66 -68.87 -58.70
N SER A 316 45.01 -69.11 -57.44
CA SER A 316 45.43 -70.43 -56.96
C SER A 316 44.21 -71.25 -56.53
N SER A 317 43.34 -71.59 -57.48
CA SER A 317 42.36 -72.65 -57.26
C SER A 317 43.08 -73.99 -57.25
N ASP A 318 42.98 -74.70 -56.13
CA ASP A 318 43.44 -76.07 -55.89
C ASP A 318 44.94 -76.24 -55.62
N ASN A 319 45.35 -75.92 -54.39
CA ASN A 319 46.27 -76.78 -53.64
C ASN A 319 46.02 -76.65 -52.14
N HIS A 320 45.48 -77.72 -51.54
CA HIS A 320 45.40 -77.89 -50.11
C HIS A 320 46.82 -78.14 -49.54
N GLY A 321 47.54 -77.06 -49.27
CA GLY A 321 48.63 -77.09 -48.28
C GLY A 321 48.05 -77.39 -46.89
N PRO A 322 48.82 -77.99 -45.97
CA PRO A 322 48.31 -78.44 -44.69
C PRO A 322 47.67 -77.27 -43.94
N LYS A 323 46.35 -77.39 -43.72
CA LYS A 323 45.54 -76.46 -42.92
C LYS A 323 46.04 -76.51 -41.47
N ASN A 324 46.98 -75.64 -41.14
CA ASN A 324 47.28 -75.30 -39.75
C ASN A 324 47.00 -73.81 -39.52
N ALA A 325 45.89 -73.59 -38.81
CA ALA A 325 45.82 -72.76 -37.61
C ALA A 325 46.41 -71.33 -37.70
N PHE A 326 45.72 -70.43 -38.40
CA PHE A 326 45.79 -69.00 -38.09
C PHE A 326 44.39 -68.39 -38.12
N ILE A 327 43.83 -68.25 -36.92
CA ILE A 327 43.07 -67.11 -36.40
C ILE A 327 42.34 -66.26 -37.46
N ASP A 328 41.05 -66.54 -37.66
CA ASP A 328 40.09 -65.53 -38.13
C ASP A 328 39.86 -64.51 -37.01
N ILE A 329 40.43 -63.31 -37.14
CA ILE A 329 40.17 -62.19 -36.21
C ILE A 329 38.81 -61.52 -36.52
N ASN A 330 38.13 -61.92 -37.59
CA ASN A 330 36.85 -61.33 -38.00
C ASN A 330 35.62 -62.18 -37.66
N ASN A 331 35.63 -62.90 -36.54
CA ASN A 331 34.39 -63.47 -36.04
C ASN A 331 33.61 -62.40 -35.27
N THR A 332 32.87 -61.60 -36.05
CA THR A 332 31.70 -60.85 -35.59
C THR A 332 30.78 -61.80 -34.83
N ILE A 333 30.73 -61.65 -33.51
CA ILE A 333 29.75 -62.31 -32.66
C ILE A 333 28.38 -61.79 -33.10
N PHE A 334 27.65 -62.65 -33.81
CA PHE A 334 26.26 -62.45 -34.13
C PHE A 334 25.45 -62.26 -32.85
N ALA A 335 24.69 -61.17 -32.87
CA ALA A 335 23.49 -60.98 -32.08
C ALA A 335 22.59 -62.23 -32.16
N TYR A 336 22.26 -62.78 -31.01
CA TYR A 336 21.03 -63.56 -30.86
C TYR A 336 19.91 -62.57 -30.54
N ASN A 337 18.95 -62.47 -31.46
CA ASN A 337 17.66 -61.86 -31.20
C ASN A 337 16.92 -62.65 -30.11
N VAL A 338 16.53 -61.95 -29.05
CA VAL A 338 15.15 -61.92 -28.53
C VAL A 338 14.65 -60.50 -28.69
#